data_AF-A0A2E0XAH3-F1
#
_entry.id   AF-A0A2E0XAH3-F1
#
_cell.length_a   1.000
_cell.length_b   1.000
_cell.length_c   1.000
_cell.angle_alpha   90.00
_cell.angle_beta   90.00
_cell.angle_gamma   90.00
#
_symmetry.space_group_name_H-M   'P 1'
#
loop_
_entity.id
_entity.type
_entity.pdbx_description
1 polymer ?
#
loop_
_entity_poly.entity_id
_entity_poly.type
_entity_poly.pdbx_seq_one_letter_code
_entity_poly.pdbx_strand_id
1 'polypeptide(L)'
;MNQFGPLPTVKLSSVCTLPFILALFFAPRLQGATVAIGDVTPALPWTSTTSPQIGVTGAGTLTVDAGSQLVSNRSVLGYDNGSTGVATVTGAGSAWDNDLELHVGYGGNGALRVEAGAQVSNTYSHVGYTYGATGTATVTGAGSAWINRSALYIGYGGGVGVGDVVSGELHVEAGGHVTSGLGSLGYYDGATGKATITGEGSTWAMNDALYLGYLGNGTLRVEAGGRVSSTNGYVSYASRSSGTATITGAGSSWNNSSSLFVLDTLRVEAGGQVSSAHGYVDGYLDKGAATITGAGSIWTNSASLNVGYSLSGLLRITAGGQVSSINGSIGGYYGNPTGRVIVTGAGSVWTNSDLLYVGENGSGALDVESRGLVRVGGRLTIDRYGEGDSFVNMATGGMLALFGDGDDSLTQFLDLVYGTDAIRYWDSAVGDWAPLTDAIYGDDYTLEYQTAGDLAGFTVLTVGVVPEPATAVLLAIALLGGLARRKRWNA
;
A
#
# COMPACT_ATOMS: atom_id res chain seq x y z
N MET A 1 76.39 -2.90 -70.56
CA MET A 1 75.47 -2.22 -71.50
C MET A 1 74.87 -1.02 -70.79
N ASN A 2 75.31 0.17 -71.22
CA ASN A 2 74.73 1.53 -71.20
C ASN A 2 73.96 2.00 -69.94
N GLN A 3 74.44 2.98 -69.14
CA GLN A 3 74.49 4.46 -69.35
C GLN A 3 73.09 5.06 -69.64
N PHE A 4 72.55 6.07 -68.95
CA PHE A 4 73.03 7.42 -68.52
C PHE A 4 72.23 7.88 -67.26
N GLY A 5 72.69 8.67 -66.28
CA GLY A 5 73.14 10.09 -66.32
C GLY A 5 72.22 10.98 -65.43
N PRO A 6 72.62 12.18 -64.91
CA PRO A 6 72.88 12.34 -63.46
C PRO A 6 72.29 13.58 -62.69
N LEU A 7 72.37 13.53 -61.33
CA LEU A 7 72.65 14.59 -60.30
C LEU A 7 71.60 15.70 -59.96
N PRO A 8 71.68 16.45 -58.80
CA PRO A 8 72.40 16.25 -57.51
C PRO A 8 71.68 16.69 -56.17
N THR A 9 72.26 16.24 -55.04
CA THR A 9 72.40 16.79 -53.65
C THR A 9 71.42 17.80 -53.00
N VAL A 10 71.03 17.53 -51.72
CA VAL A 10 71.15 18.45 -50.54
C VAL A 10 71.37 17.64 -49.23
N LYS A 11 72.13 18.22 -48.30
CA LYS A 11 72.67 17.73 -47.01
C LYS A 11 71.74 17.86 -45.78
N LEU A 12 71.96 16.96 -44.80
CA LEU A 12 71.96 17.03 -43.32
C LEU A 12 71.04 18.01 -42.54
N SER A 13 70.40 17.53 -41.46
CA SER A 13 70.83 17.76 -40.06
C SER A 13 69.81 17.29 -38.98
N SER A 14 70.33 16.90 -37.82
CA SER A 14 69.66 16.44 -36.59
C SER A 14 68.87 17.54 -35.87
N VAL A 15 67.70 17.22 -35.28
CA VAL A 15 67.09 17.93 -34.11
C VAL A 15 66.10 16.94 -33.44
N CYS A 16 66.39 16.46 -32.23
CA CYS A 16 65.97 16.96 -30.90
C CYS A 16 64.52 16.58 -30.51
N THR A 17 64.42 15.84 -29.41
CA THR A 17 63.22 15.39 -28.71
C THR A 17 62.40 16.57 -28.16
N LEU A 18 61.10 16.62 -28.48
CA LEU A 18 60.11 17.50 -27.85
C LEU A 18 59.33 16.77 -26.73
N PRO A 19 58.92 17.47 -25.66
CA PRO A 19 58.26 16.87 -24.50
C PRO A 19 56.75 16.66 -24.72
N PHE A 20 56.25 15.64 -24.03
CA PHE A 20 54.85 15.30 -23.86
C PHE A 20 54.11 16.46 -23.14
N ILE A 21 53.24 17.16 -23.85
CA ILE A 21 52.28 18.09 -23.24
C ILE A 21 51.08 17.27 -22.78
N LEU A 22 51.02 16.99 -21.48
CA LEU A 22 49.82 16.50 -20.81
C LEU A 22 48.82 17.67 -20.75
N ALA A 23 47.94 17.77 -21.75
CA ALA A 23 46.78 18.64 -21.66
C ALA A 23 45.80 18.05 -20.62
N LEU A 24 45.90 18.51 -19.38
CA LEU A 24 44.80 18.45 -18.43
C LEU A 24 43.62 19.21 -19.05
N PHE A 25 42.70 18.48 -19.68
CA PHE A 25 41.36 18.99 -19.87
C PHE A 25 40.75 19.16 -18.47
N PHE A 26 40.86 20.37 -17.93
CA PHE A 26 39.88 20.85 -16.96
C PHE A 26 38.55 20.82 -17.69
N ALA A 27 37.76 19.77 -17.49
CA ALA A 27 36.32 19.90 -17.65
C ALA A 27 35.92 21.09 -16.77
N PRO A 28 35.30 22.15 -17.31
CA PRO A 28 34.81 23.22 -16.46
C PRO A 28 33.91 22.56 -15.42
N ARG A 29 34.23 22.74 -14.14
CA ARG A 29 33.25 22.49 -13.09
C ARG A 29 32.04 23.33 -13.50
N LEU A 30 30.92 22.68 -13.83
CA LEU A 30 29.64 23.37 -13.98
C LEU A 30 29.47 24.20 -12.70
N GLN A 31 29.54 25.52 -12.85
CA GLN A 31 29.27 26.45 -11.77
C GLN A 31 27.79 26.23 -11.41
N GLY A 32 27.49 25.90 -10.15
CA GLY A 32 26.11 25.74 -9.68
C GLY A 32 25.21 26.84 -10.22
N ALA A 33 24.17 26.46 -10.96
CA ALA A 33 23.30 27.40 -11.63
C ALA A 33 21.87 27.22 -11.12
N THR A 34 21.38 28.24 -10.39
CA THR A 34 19.94 28.44 -10.27
C THR A 34 19.46 29.20 -11.49
N VAL A 35 18.60 28.58 -12.29
CA VAL A 35 18.13 29.13 -13.56
C VAL A 35 16.61 29.11 -13.58
N ALA A 36 16.01 30.25 -13.88
CA ALA A 36 14.58 30.38 -14.14
C ALA A 36 14.38 30.82 -15.60
N ILE A 37 13.49 30.15 -16.35
CA ILE A 37 13.22 30.42 -17.77
C ILE A 37 11.71 30.51 -18.01
N GLY A 38 11.30 31.39 -18.91
CA GLY A 38 9.89 31.54 -19.30
C GLY A 38 9.10 32.40 -18.33
N ASP A 39 7.84 32.02 -18.11
CA ASP A 39 6.90 32.73 -17.25
C ASP A 39 7.19 32.46 -15.77
N VAL A 40 8.14 33.21 -15.19
CA VAL A 40 8.55 33.10 -13.79
C VAL A 40 8.55 34.47 -13.13
N THR A 41 7.83 34.62 -12.02
CA THR A 41 7.70 35.89 -11.30
C THR A 41 7.77 35.71 -9.78
N PRO A 42 8.47 36.59 -9.03
CA PRO A 42 9.43 37.57 -9.54
C PRO A 42 10.71 36.87 -10.07
N ALA A 43 11.54 37.61 -10.82
CA ALA A 43 12.84 37.12 -11.24
C ALA A 43 13.76 36.80 -10.04
N LEU A 44 14.73 35.91 -10.23
CA LEU A 44 15.79 35.59 -9.26
C LEU A 44 16.66 36.83 -8.94
N PRO A 45 17.34 36.87 -7.79
CA PRO A 45 17.36 35.86 -6.72
C PRO A 45 16.14 35.94 -5.79
N TRP A 46 15.80 34.82 -5.17
CA TRP A 46 14.74 34.73 -4.17
C TRP A 46 15.29 34.68 -2.75
N THR A 47 14.42 35.01 -1.80
CA THR A 47 14.69 35.04 -0.36
C THR A 47 13.55 34.37 0.39
N SER A 48 13.69 34.15 1.69
CA SER A 48 12.63 33.64 2.59
C SER A 48 11.35 34.48 2.64
N THR A 49 11.33 35.68 2.06
CA THR A 49 10.13 36.52 1.92
C THR A 49 9.55 36.53 0.50
N THR A 50 10.21 35.88 -0.45
CA THR A 50 9.79 35.85 -1.85
C THR A 50 8.81 34.71 -2.09
N SER A 51 7.65 34.98 -2.69
CA SER A 51 6.68 33.95 -3.06
C SER A 51 6.64 33.73 -4.57
N PRO A 52 7.53 32.90 -5.13
CA PRO A 52 7.65 32.77 -6.58
C PRO A 52 6.54 31.92 -7.18
N GLN A 53 6.14 32.32 -8.40
CA GLN A 53 5.23 31.60 -9.26
C GLN A 53 5.98 31.23 -10.54
N ILE A 54 5.99 29.94 -10.87
CA ILE A 54 6.62 29.34 -12.03
C ILE A 54 5.50 28.79 -12.91
N GLY A 55 5.34 29.37 -14.11
CA GLY A 55 4.19 29.16 -14.98
C GLY A 55 2.95 29.83 -14.42
N VAL A 56 2.80 31.14 -14.61
CA VAL A 56 1.63 31.89 -14.13
C VAL A 56 0.45 31.65 -15.06
N THR A 57 0.56 32.12 -16.30
CA THR A 57 -0.42 31.96 -17.38
C THR A 57 0.14 31.12 -18.53
N GLY A 58 1.47 31.00 -18.62
CA GLY A 58 2.18 30.22 -19.62
C GLY A 58 3.09 29.15 -19.01
N ALA A 59 4.13 28.80 -19.75
CA ALA A 59 5.14 27.85 -19.31
C ALA A 59 6.29 28.57 -18.60
N GLY A 60 6.63 28.11 -17.40
CA GLY A 60 7.81 28.53 -16.65
C GLY A 60 8.61 27.34 -16.14
N THR A 61 9.92 27.48 -16.04
CA THR A 61 10.81 26.46 -15.48
C THR A 61 11.77 27.02 -14.45
N LEU A 62 12.10 26.19 -13.47
CA LEU A 62 13.15 26.41 -12.46
C LEU A 62 14.09 25.20 -12.45
N THR A 63 15.38 25.45 -12.52
CA THR A 63 16.43 24.46 -12.27
C THR A 63 17.30 24.94 -11.12
N VAL A 64 17.53 24.06 -10.13
CA VAL A 64 18.51 24.25 -9.05
C VAL A 64 19.50 23.10 -9.13
N ASP A 65 20.73 23.37 -9.55
CA ASP A 65 21.72 22.32 -9.81
C ASP A 65 23.12 22.60 -9.23
N ALA A 66 23.99 21.60 -9.39
CA ALA A 66 25.43 21.69 -9.12
C ALA A 66 25.78 22.33 -7.76
N GLY A 67 25.06 21.94 -6.71
CA GLY A 67 25.30 22.35 -5.33
C GLY A 67 24.63 23.67 -4.93
N SER A 68 23.78 24.23 -5.80
CA SER A 68 23.10 25.51 -5.54
C SER A 68 22.12 25.41 -4.37
N GLN A 69 22.03 26.48 -3.58
CA GLN A 69 21.09 26.61 -2.46
C GLN A 69 20.11 27.74 -2.77
N LEU A 70 18.81 27.41 -2.83
CA LEU A 70 17.74 28.36 -3.09
C LEU A 70 16.77 28.39 -1.92
N VAL A 71 16.33 29.58 -1.54
CA VAL A 71 15.30 29.77 -0.51
C VAL A 71 14.13 30.59 -1.05
N SER A 72 12.92 30.27 -0.62
CA SER A 72 11.71 31.04 -0.88
C SER A 72 10.72 30.96 0.28
N ASN A 73 9.72 31.82 0.30
CA ASN A 73 8.64 31.79 1.27
C ASN A 73 7.62 30.69 0.93
N ARG A 74 6.79 30.96 -0.07
CA ARG A 74 5.80 30.03 -0.64
C ARG A 74 5.99 29.98 -2.14
N SER A 75 6.12 28.78 -2.70
CA SER A 75 6.31 28.64 -4.15
C SER A 75 5.14 27.95 -4.81
N VAL A 76 4.89 28.32 -6.06
CA VAL A 76 3.81 27.76 -6.88
C VAL A 76 4.33 27.37 -8.25
N LEU A 77 4.02 26.14 -8.66
CA LEU A 77 4.24 25.60 -10.00
C LEU A 77 2.88 25.43 -10.70
N GLY A 78 2.65 26.11 -11.82
CA GLY A 78 1.39 26.05 -12.57
C GLY A 78 0.25 26.76 -11.83
N TYR A 79 0.23 28.09 -11.90
CA TYR A 79 -0.69 28.94 -11.15
C TYR A 79 -2.11 28.92 -11.72
N ASP A 80 -2.30 29.40 -12.96
CA ASP A 80 -3.62 29.50 -13.59
C ASP A 80 -3.99 28.23 -14.38
N ASN A 81 -5.27 28.07 -14.67
CA ASN A 81 -5.77 26.99 -15.52
C ASN A 81 -5.08 27.01 -16.91
N GLY A 82 -4.58 25.86 -17.35
CA GLY A 82 -3.83 25.72 -18.61
C GLY A 82 -2.36 26.17 -18.56
N SER A 83 -1.89 26.77 -17.46
CA SER A 83 -0.48 27.11 -17.27
C SER A 83 0.37 25.87 -16.95
N THR A 84 1.69 25.96 -17.11
CA THR A 84 2.61 24.87 -16.77
C THR A 84 3.83 25.39 -16.01
N GLY A 85 4.02 24.92 -14.78
CA GLY A 85 5.21 25.18 -13.98
C GLY A 85 6.02 23.92 -13.76
N VAL A 86 7.33 23.97 -14.03
CA VAL A 86 8.23 22.83 -13.81
C VAL A 86 9.41 23.24 -12.94
N ALA A 87 9.69 22.48 -11.88
CA ALA A 87 10.91 22.64 -11.08
C ALA A 87 11.72 21.34 -11.09
N THR A 88 13.02 21.45 -11.40
CA THR A 88 14.00 20.38 -11.24
C THR A 88 15.06 20.81 -10.23
N VAL A 89 15.22 20.04 -9.15
CA VAL A 89 16.32 20.19 -8.20
C VAL A 89 17.19 18.94 -8.33
N THR A 90 18.44 19.11 -8.75
CA THR A 90 19.29 17.99 -9.19
C THR A 90 20.74 18.13 -8.76
N GLY A 91 21.39 17.00 -8.50
CA GLY A 91 22.80 16.92 -8.16
C GLY A 91 23.06 17.06 -6.66
N ALA A 92 24.09 16.35 -6.21
CA ALA A 92 24.44 16.28 -4.79
C ALA A 92 24.72 17.67 -4.20
N GLY A 93 24.07 17.95 -3.07
CA GLY A 93 24.21 19.22 -2.36
C GLY A 93 23.40 20.37 -2.96
N SER A 94 22.62 20.16 -4.03
CA SER A 94 21.63 21.15 -4.47
C SER A 94 20.42 21.10 -3.55
N ALA A 95 19.92 22.27 -3.12
CA ALA A 95 18.73 22.33 -2.27
C ALA A 95 17.80 23.51 -2.59
N TRP A 96 16.51 23.28 -2.39
CA TRP A 96 15.48 24.31 -2.43
C TRP A 96 14.61 24.25 -1.18
N ASP A 97 14.74 25.26 -0.30
CA ASP A 97 13.96 25.36 0.93
C ASP A 97 12.85 26.41 0.80
N ASN A 98 11.61 25.99 1.05
CA ASN A 98 10.45 26.85 1.13
C ASN A 98 10.07 27.00 2.61
N ASP A 99 10.02 28.22 3.14
CA ASP A 99 9.69 28.41 4.55
C ASP A 99 8.26 27.96 4.87
N LEU A 100 7.33 28.16 3.94
CA LEU A 100 5.91 27.83 4.09
C LEU A 100 5.49 26.71 3.14
N GLU A 101 4.78 27.04 2.06
CA GLU A 101 4.04 26.09 1.24
C GLU A 101 4.71 25.88 -0.12
N LEU A 102 4.74 24.64 -0.60
CA LEU A 102 5.05 24.31 -1.99
C LEU A 102 3.80 23.77 -2.69
N HIS A 103 3.35 24.46 -3.73
CA HIS A 103 2.24 24.01 -4.57
C HIS A 103 2.79 23.49 -5.90
N VAL A 104 2.52 22.22 -6.18
CA VAL A 104 2.84 21.56 -7.46
C VAL A 104 1.51 21.33 -8.17
N GLY A 105 1.15 22.24 -9.08
CA GLY A 105 -0.16 22.29 -9.72
C GLY A 105 -1.14 23.02 -8.80
N TYR A 106 -1.19 24.35 -8.90
CA TYR A 106 -2.09 25.17 -8.08
C TYR A 106 -3.49 25.23 -8.69
N GLY A 107 -3.63 25.81 -9.88
CA GLY A 107 -4.82 25.77 -10.73
C GLY A 107 -4.52 25.21 -12.14
N GLY A 108 -3.23 25.11 -12.51
CA GLY A 108 -2.75 24.53 -13.75
C GLY A 108 -1.94 23.24 -13.53
N ASN A 109 -0.98 23.02 -14.42
CA ASN A 109 -0.13 21.84 -14.41
C ASN A 109 1.20 22.15 -13.70
N GLY A 110 1.52 21.43 -12.64
CA GLY A 110 2.81 21.55 -11.95
C GLY A 110 3.58 20.24 -11.95
N ALA A 111 4.89 20.33 -12.16
CA ALA A 111 5.79 19.19 -12.06
C ALA A 111 7.01 19.52 -11.18
N LEU A 112 7.27 18.69 -10.18
CA LEU A 112 8.47 18.75 -9.34
C LEU A 112 9.31 17.49 -9.55
N ARG A 113 10.62 17.66 -9.81
CA ARG A 113 11.58 16.57 -9.84
C ARG A 113 12.73 16.84 -8.89
N VAL A 114 12.96 15.93 -7.96
CA VAL A 114 14.08 15.94 -7.01
C VAL A 114 14.93 14.72 -7.28
N GLU A 115 16.17 14.94 -7.73
CA GLU A 115 16.97 13.83 -8.24
C GLU A 115 18.48 13.96 -7.97
N ALA A 116 19.21 12.86 -8.21
CA ALA A 116 20.66 12.79 -8.15
C ALA A 116 21.28 13.34 -6.84
N GLY A 117 20.63 13.08 -5.69
CA GLY A 117 21.14 13.46 -4.37
C GLY A 117 20.76 14.89 -3.93
N ALA A 118 19.77 15.50 -4.58
CA ALA A 118 19.27 16.83 -4.24
C ALA A 118 18.19 16.81 -3.14
N GLN A 119 17.92 17.97 -2.55
CA GLN A 119 16.95 18.12 -1.48
C GLN A 119 15.92 19.22 -1.74
N VAL A 120 14.66 18.95 -1.45
CA VAL A 120 13.61 19.98 -1.36
C VAL A 120 13.00 19.93 0.03
N SER A 121 12.76 21.08 0.64
CA SER A 121 12.04 21.16 1.92
C SER A 121 10.98 22.24 1.92
N ASN A 122 9.92 22.00 2.70
CA ASN A 122 8.82 22.93 2.91
C ASN A 122 8.09 22.62 4.22
N THR A 123 7.24 23.54 4.69
CA THR A 123 6.34 23.25 5.82
C THR A 123 5.14 22.40 5.37
N TYR A 124 4.40 22.85 4.35
CA TYR A 124 3.27 22.11 3.76
C TYR A 124 3.45 21.95 2.26
N SER A 125 2.95 20.84 1.71
CA SER A 125 2.91 20.64 0.26
C SER A 125 1.54 20.26 -0.23
N HIS A 126 1.21 20.77 -1.42
CA HIS A 126 0.01 20.41 -2.16
C HIS A 126 0.39 20.02 -3.58
N VAL A 127 0.13 18.77 -3.96
CA VAL A 127 0.31 18.25 -5.32
C VAL A 127 -1.08 18.12 -5.93
N GLY A 128 -1.44 19.02 -6.84
CA GLY A 128 -2.83 19.20 -7.29
C GLY A 128 -3.68 19.85 -6.19
N TYR A 129 -3.75 21.18 -6.18
CA TYR A 129 -4.34 21.94 -5.08
C TYR A 129 -5.80 22.34 -5.30
N THR A 130 -6.07 23.14 -6.34
CA THR A 130 -7.43 23.62 -6.68
C THR A 130 -7.97 22.97 -7.94
N TYR A 131 -9.19 23.35 -8.28
CA TYR A 131 -10.00 22.81 -9.35
C TYR A 131 -9.32 22.89 -10.73
N GLY A 132 -9.33 21.77 -11.47
CA GLY A 132 -8.63 21.64 -12.76
C GLY A 132 -7.11 21.49 -12.65
N ALA A 133 -6.53 21.53 -11.44
CA ALA A 133 -5.09 21.39 -11.26
C ALA A 133 -4.63 19.94 -11.40
N THR A 134 -3.47 19.77 -12.04
CA THR A 134 -2.74 18.51 -12.10
C THR A 134 -1.34 18.72 -11.54
N GLY A 135 -1.01 18.02 -10.46
CA GLY A 135 0.31 18.02 -9.87
C GLY A 135 1.01 16.68 -10.03
N THR A 136 2.29 16.70 -10.37
CA THR A 136 3.14 15.51 -10.36
C THR A 136 4.45 15.80 -9.62
N ALA A 137 4.82 14.97 -8.66
CA ALA A 137 6.09 15.04 -7.96
C ALA A 137 6.86 13.71 -8.11
N THR A 138 8.13 13.79 -8.48
CA THR A 138 9.04 12.63 -8.58
C THR A 138 10.25 12.88 -7.70
N VAL A 139 10.53 11.95 -6.79
CA VAL A 139 11.75 11.90 -5.99
C VAL A 139 12.50 10.63 -6.33
N THR A 140 13.64 10.77 -6.99
CA THR A 140 14.35 9.64 -7.62
C THR A 140 15.86 9.66 -7.38
N GLY A 141 16.45 8.49 -7.22
CA GLY A 141 17.88 8.32 -7.02
C GLY A 141 18.30 8.42 -5.55
N ALA A 142 19.33 7.64 -5.20
CA ALA A 142 19.86 7.58 -3.85
C ALA A 142 20.26 8.96 -3.30
N GLY A 143 19.83 9.25 -2.08
CA GLY A 143 20.11 10.52 -1.40
C GLY A 143 19.21 11.69 -1.81
N SER A 144 18.35 11.52 -2.82
CA SER A 144 17.35 12.53 -3.16
C SER A 144 16.25 12.56 -2.11
N ALA A 145 15.90 13.75 -1.61
CA ALA A 145 14.97 13.89 -0.49
C ALA A 145 13.94 15.01 -0.69
N TRP A 146 12.69 14.74 -0.36
CA TRP A 146 11.64 15.76 -0.21
C TRP A 146 11.07 15.76 1.21
N ILE A 147 11.33 16.83 1.95
CA ILE A 147 11.02 16.95 3.37
C ILE A 147 9.86 17.92 3.58
N ASN A 148 8.73 17.40 4.04
CA ASN A 148 7.58 18.17 4.48
C ASN A 148 7.59 18.21 6.00
N ARG A 149 7.77 19.38 6.61
CA ARG A 149 7.84 19.52 8.08
C ARG A 149 6.48 19.32 8.75
N SER A 150 5.39 19.49 8.00
CA SER A 150 4.01 19.22 8.38
C SER A 150 3.36 18.33 7.31
N ALA A 151 2.16 18.63 6.81
CA ALA A 151 1.42 17.73 5.93
C ALA A 151 1.88 17.77 4.46
N LEU A 152 1.81 16.60 3.81
CA LEU A 152 1.87 16.43 2.36
C LEU A 152 0.50 15.98 1.85
N TYR A 153 -0.14 16.83 1.05
CA TYR A 153 -1.40 16.55 0.39
C TYR A 153 -1.19 16.27 -1.09
N ILE A 154 -1.73 15.16 -1.57
CA ILE A 154 -1.68 14.74 -2.97
C ILE A 154 -3.13 14.58 -3.44
N GLY A 155 -3.56 15.41 -4.37
CA GLY A 155 -4.97 15.60 -4.71
C GLY A 155 -5.71 16.25 -3.53
N TYR A 156 -5.51 17.55 -3.32
CA TYR A 156 -6.13 18.28 -2.20
C TYR A 156 -7.60 18.60 -2.49
N GLY A 157 -7.90 19.40 -3.52
CA GLY A 157 -9.28 19.71 -3.95
C GLY A 157 -9.96 20.84 -3.17
N GLY A 158 -9.21 21.86 -2.73
CA GLY A 158 -9.68 22.90 -1.81
C GLY A 158 -10.69 23.93 -2.37
N GLY A 159 -11.35 23.65 -3.50
CA GLY A 159 -12.29 24.56 -4.15
C GLY A 159 -13.69 23.95 -4.25
N VAL A 160 -14.69 24.64 -3.70
CA VAL A 160 -16.11 24.36 -3.96
C VAL A 160 -16.44 24.70 -5.42
N GLY A 161 -16.39 23.69 -6.29
CA GLY A 161 -16.76 23.78 -7.70
C GLY A 161 -17.15 22.39 -8.21
N VAL A 162 -18.18 22.30 -9.05
CA VAL A 162 -18.76 21.02 -9.53
C VAL A 162 -18.33 20.79 -10.98
N GLY A 163 -17.54 19.74 -11.27
CA GLY A 163 -17.19 19.35 -12.67
C GLY A 163 -15.73 19.02 -13.06
N ASP A 164 -14.70 19.54 -12.41
CA ASP A 164 -13.28 19.36 -12.78
C ASP A 164 -12.59 18.55 -11.69
N VAL A 165 -11.78 17.61 -12.16
CA VAL A 165 -11.04 16.67 -11.31
C VAL A 165 -9.74 17.33 -10.89
N VAL A 166 -9.46 17.33 -9.58
CA VAL A 166 -8.15 17.67 -9.06
C VAL A 166 -7.33 16.39 -8.96
N SER A 167 -6.15 16.37 -9.57
CA SER A 167 -5.28 15.20 -9.56
C SER A 167 -3.91 15.53 -9.02
N GLY A 168 -3.45 14.72 -8.06
CA GLY A 168 -2.08 14.72 -7.59
C GLY A 168 -1.44 13.34 -7.73
N GLU A 169 -0.20 13.30 -8.17
CA GLU A 169 0.58 12.07 -8.26
C GLU A 169 1.98 12.24 -7.65
N LEU A 170 2.38 11.28 -6.80
CA LEU A 170 3.72 11.15 -6.22
C LEU A 170 4.38 9.86 -6.69
N HIS A 171 5.61 9.98 -7.17
CA HIS A 171 6.51 8.86 -7.45
C HIS A 171 7.75 8.97 -6.57
N VAL A 172 8.02 7.93 -5.79
CA VAL A 172 9.26 7.78 -5.02
C VAL A 172 9.95 6.53 -5.52
N GLU A 173 11.10 6.69 -6.14
CA GLU A 173 11.74 5.61 -6.90
C GLU A 173 13.27 5.62 -6.79
N ALA A 174 13.89 4.49 -7.16
CA ALA A 174 15.34 4.35 -7.25
C ALA A 174 16.13 4.84 -6.00
N GLY A 175 15.60 4.63 -4.79
CA GLY A 175 16.24 5.04 -3.55
C GLY A 175 15.94 6.48 -3.10
N GLY A 176 14.91 7.12 -3.66
CA GLY A 176 14.44 8.44 -3.21
C GLY A 176 13.73 8.39 -1.86
N HIS A 177 13.71 9.52 -1.14
CA HIS A 177 13.13 9.61 0.20
C HIS A 177 12.14 10.76 0.33
N VAL A 178 10.96 10.49 0.90
CA VAL A 178 9.99 11.51 1.27
C VAL A 178 9.67 11.41 2.75
N THR A 179 9.62 12.53 3.44
CA THR A 179 9.12 12.60 4.83
C THR A 179 7.97 13.60 4.93
N SER A 180 6.99 13.30 5.77
CA SER A 180 5.96 14.26 6.19
C SER A 180 5.52 14.05 7.64
N GLY A 181 4.87 15.05 8.23
CA GLY A 181 4.08 14.85 9.45
C GLY A 181 2.90 13.93 9.15
N LEU A 182 1.96 14.46 8.37
CA LEU A 182 0.77 13.74 7.87
C LEU A 182 0.90 13.51 6.35
N GLY A 183 0.35 12.41 5.87
CA GLY A 183 0.18 12.15 4.43
C GLY A 183 -1.30 12.01 4.08
N SER A 184 -1.74 12.61 2.98
CA SER A 184 -3.12 12.42 2.49
C SER A 184 -3.16 12.32 0.97
N LEU A 185 -3.83 11.27 0.47
CA LEU A 185 -4.13 11.06 -0.93
C LEU A 185 -5.63 11.25 -1.15
N GLY A 186 -6.06 12.24 -1.93
CA GLY A 186 -7.48 12.53 -2.15
C GLY A 186 -8.16 13.09 -0.90
N TYR A 187 -7.89 14.37 -0.59
CA TYR A 187 -8.33 14.99 0.66
C TYR A 187 -9.81 15.41 0.63
N TYR A 188 -10.22 16.23 -0.35
CA TYR A 188 -11.62 16.66 -0.52
C TYR A 188 -12.40 15.82 -1.53
N ASP A 189 -13.73 15.96 -1.53
CA ASP A 189 -14.63 15.33 -2.49
C ASP A 189 -14.22 15.71 -3.93
N GLY A 190 -14.28 14.73 -4.85
CA GLY A 190 -13.83 14.89 -6.23
C GLY A 190 -12.30 14.95 -6.46
N ALA A 191 -11.48 15.05 -5.40
CA ALA A 191 -10.02 15.01 -5.52
C ALA A 191 -9.51 13.57 -5.67
N THR A 192 -8.49 13.39 -6.50
CA THR A 192 -7.79 12.11 -6.69
C THR A 192 -6.31 12.27 -6.35
N GLY A 193 -5.84 11.47 -5.39
CA GLY A 193 -4.43 11.39 -5.03
C GLY A 193 -3.86 10.01 -5.27
N LYS A 194 -2.68 9.93 -5.89
CA LYS A 194 -1.98 8.66 -6.07
C LYS A 194 -0.53 8.76 -5.60
N ALA A 195 -0.04 7.71 -4.95
CA ALA A 195 1.37 7.56 -4.62
C ALA A 195 1.88 6.18 -5.03
N THR A 196 3.00 6.15 -5.73
CA THR A 196 3.77 4.93 -6.03
C THR A 196 5.12 5.02 -5.36
N ILE A 197 5.43 4.06 -4.50
CA ILE A 197 6.73 3.92 -3.83
C ILE A 197 7.33 2.62 -4.34
N THR A 198 8.37 2.71 -5.16
CA THR A 198 8.89 1.58 -5.92
C THR A 198 10.41 1.50 -5.92
N GLY A 199 10.96 0.29 -5.90
CA GLY A 199 12.40 0.06 -5.90
C GLY A 199 13.01 0.06 -4.49
N GLU A 200 14.09 -0.71 -4.35
CA GLU A 200 14.82 -0.83 -3.10
C GLU A 200 15.35 0.53 -2.61
N GLY A 201 15.20 0.77 -1.31
CA GLY A 201 15.61 2.02 -0.67
C GLY A 201 14.65 3.19 -0.84
N SER A 202 13.64 3.09 -1.71
CA SER A 202 12.63 4.13 -1.87
C SER A 202 11.69 4.16 -0.67
N THR A 203 11.51 5.33 -0.05
CA THR A 203 10.73 5.45 1.20
C THR A 203 9.80 6.64 1.24
N TRP A 204 8.61 6.46 1.83
CA TRP A 204 7.79 7.56 2.34
C TRP A 204 7.51 7.33 3.84
N ALA A 205 8.01 8.23 4.68
CA ALA A 205 7.89 8.12 6.14
C ALA A 205 7.07 9.27 6.74
N MET A 206 6.09 8.90 7.55
CA MET A 206 5.20 9.82 8.25
C MET A 206 5.32 9.62 9.76
N ASN A 207 5.37 10.72 10.52
CA ASN A 207 5.34 10.65 11.98
C ASN A 207 3.92 10.76 12.57
N ASP A 208 2.90 10.84 11.72
CA ASP A 208 1.47 10.85 12.07
C ASP A 208 0.70 9.95 11.09
N ALA A 209 -0.57 10.26 10.80
CA ALA A 209 -1.44 9.45 9.97
C ALA A 209 -1.16 9.54 8.46
N LEU A 210 -1.45 8.44 7.75
CA LEU A 210 -1.65 8.37 6.31
C LEU A 210 -3.13 8.12 5.99
N TYR A 211 -3.75 9.05 5.25
CA TYR A 211 -5.11 8.92 4.73
C TYR A 211 -5.10 8.59 3.23
N LEU A 212 -5.76 7.51 2.85
CA LEU A 212 -6.02 7.13 1.46
C LEU A 212 -7.51 7.34 1.18
N GLY A 213 -7.87 8.53 0.68
CA GLY A 213 -9.26 8.96 0.51
C GLY A 213 -9.85 9.46 1.82
N TYR A 214 -9.56 10.71 2.18
CA TYR A 214 -10.14 11.33 3.37
C TYR A 214 -11.63 11.64 3.13
N LEU A 215 -11.91 12.45 2.09
CA LEU A 215 -13.25 12.64 1.50
C LEU A 215 -13.25 12.34 0.00
N GLY A 216 -12.07 12.24 -0.64
CA GLY A 216 -11.90 11.96 -2.06
C GLY A 216 -11.47 10.52 -2.35
N ASN A 217 -10.67 10.37 -3.41
CA ASN A 217 -10.13 9.09 -3.87
C ASN A 217 -8.62 9.02 -3.65
N GLY A 218 -8.16 8.06 -2.85
CA GLY A 218 -6.74 7.83 -2.59
C GLY A 218 -6.27 6.45 -3.05
N THR A 219 -5.15 6.39 -3.76
CA THR A 219 -4.51 5.13 -4.17
C THR A 219 -3.04 5.11 -3.76
N LEU A 220 -2.67 4.13 -2.94
CA LEU A 220 -1.28 3.82 -2.59
C LEU A 220 -0.84 2.52 -3.26
N ARG A 221 0.31 2.55 -3.92
CA ARG A 221 1.00 1.36 -4.41
C ARG A 221 2.43 1.32 -3.88
N VAL A 222 2.76 0.24 -3.18
CA VAL A 222 4.11 -0.01 -2.66
C VAL A 222 4.63 -1.29 -3.29
N GLU A 223 5.72 -1.20 -4.05
CA GLU A 223 6.20 -2.33 -4.83
C GLU A 223 7.72 -2.41 -4.97
N ALA A 224 8.21 -3.54 -5.48
CA ALA A 224 9.61 -3.76 -5.84
C ALA A 224 10.62 -3.34 -4.74
N GLY A 225 10.30 -3.56 -3.46
CA GLY A 225 11.18 -3.23 -2.33
C GLY A 225 10.96 -1.84 -1.71
N GLY A 226 9.97 -1.08 -2.20
CA GLY A 226 9.59 0.22 -1.64
C GLY A 226 9.00 0.12 -0.23
N ARG A 227 9.11 1.18 0.57
CA ARG A 227 8.65 1.15 1.97
C ARG A 227 7.85 2.39 2.37
N VAL A 228 6.76 2.18 3.09
CA VAL A 228 5.95 3.22 3.69
C VAL A 228 5.87 3.02 5.19
N SER A 229 5.93 4.10 5.96
CA SER A 229 5.72 4.06 7.42
C SER A 229 4.85 5.21 7.89
N SER A 230 3.98 4.95 8.85
CA SER A 230 3.07 5.92 9.46
C SER A 230 2.77 5.56 10.92
N THR A 231 2.26 6.50 11.70
CA THR A 231 1.71 6.18 13.03
C THR A 231 0.40 5.43 12.87
N ASN A 232 -0.53 6.00 12.10
CA ASN A 232 -1.81 5.39 11.75
C ASN A 232 -1.99 5.31 10.23
N GLY A 233 -2.71 4.29 9.76
CA GLY A 233 -3.10 4.15 8.37
C GLY A 233 -4.62 4.12 8.24
N TYR A 234 -5.16 4.85 7.28
CA TYR A 234 -6.59 4.86 6.96
C TYR A 234 -6.77 4.59 5.47
N VAL A 235 -7.29 3.40 5.13
CA VAL A 235 -7.71 3.04 3.77
C VAL A 235 -9.17 3.42 3.65
N SER A 236 -9.43 4.63 3.19
CA SER A 236 -10.67 5.40 3.32
C SER A 236 -10.91 5.92 4.75
N TYR A 237 -11.65 7.02 4.87
CA TYR A 237 -12.02 7.64 6.15
C TYR A 237 -13.50 7.99 6.23
N ALA A 238 -14.09 8.53 5.16
CA ALA A 238 -15.50 8.90 5.11
C ALA A 238 -16.35 7.88 4.34
N SER A 239 -17.68 7.92 4.54
CA SER A 239 -18.61 6.95 3.93
C SER A 239 -18.71 7.02 2.41
N ARG A 240 -18.31 8.13 1.78
CA ARG A 240 -18.31 8.33 0.32
C ARG A 240 -16.93 8.42 -0.31
N SER A 241 -15.85 8.42 0.48
CA SER A 241 -14.50 8.36 -0.06
C SER A 241 -14.18 6.96 -0.59
N SER A 242 -13.12 6.87 -1.39
CA SER A 242 -12.52 5.59 -1.76
C SER A 242 -11.04 5.57 -1.44
N GLY A 243 -10.62 4.47 -0.83
CA GLY A 243 -9.24 4.21 -0.45
C GLY A 243 -8.80 2.86 -0.99
N THR A 244 -7.65 2.86 -1.66
CA THR A 244 -7.05 1.62 -2.17
C THR A 244 -5.58 1.56 -1.81
N ALA A 245 -5.15 0.44 -1.22
CA ALA A 245 -3.75 0.17 -0.92
C ALA A 245 -3.34 -1.18 -1.49
N THR A 246 -2.28 -1.19 -2.31
CA THR A 246 -1.66 -2.42 -2.82
C THR A 246 -0.20 -2.48 -2.40
N ILE A 247 0.15 -3.49 -1.62
CA ILE A 247 1.53 -3.78 -1.20
C ILE A 247 1.92 -5.09 -1.87
N THR A 248 2.86 -5.03 -2.81
CA THR A 248 3.17 -6.17 -3.69
C THR A 248 4.66 -6.36 -3.91
N GLY A 249 5.09 -7.62 -4.04
CA GLY A 249 6.49 -7.96 -4.28
C GLY A 249 7.31 -8.07 -2.99
N ALA A 250 8.30 -8.95 -3.01
CA ALA A 250 9.20 -9.17 -1.89
C ALA A 250 9.94 -7.89 -1.48
N GLY A 251 10.04 -7.64 -0.17
CA GLY A 251 10.70 -6.47 0.41
C GLY A 251 9.85 -5.20 0.43
N SER A 252 8.69 -5.19 -0.24
CA SER A 252 7.74 -4.09 -0.19
C SER A 252 6.97 -4.11 1.12
N SER A 253 6.86 -2.96 1.79
CA SER A 253 6.23 -2.93 3.12
C SER A 253 5.46 -1.65 3.43
N TRP A 254 4.36 -1.79 4.18
CA TRP A 254 3.72 -0.69 4.90
C TRP A 254 3.66 -0.97 6.41
N ASN A 255 4.39 -0.18 7.20
CA ASN A 255 4.45 -0.32 8.66
C ASN A 255 3.67 0.79 9.35
N ASN A 256 2.71 0.41 10.20
CA ASN A 256 1.98 1.31 11.07
C ASN A 256 2.41 1.05 12.52
N SER A 257 2.95 2.06 13.21
CA SER A 257 3.37 1.87 14.61
C SER A 257 2.19 1.76 15.58
N SER A 258 1.00 2.19 15.17
CA SER A 258 -0.27 2.09 15.88
C SER A 258 -1.30 1.37 15.01
N SER A 259 -2.49 1.93 14.80
CA SER A 259 -3.60 1.26 14.12
C SER A 259 -3.58 1.41 12.60
N LEU A 260 -4.00 0.34 11.90
CA LEU A 260 -4.39 0.36 10.49
C LEU A 260 -5.90 0.11 10.38
N PHE A 261 -6.61 1.07 9.80
CA PHE A 261 -8.04 1.01 9.53
C PHE A 261 -8.27 0.78 8.03
N VAL A 262 -8.86 -0.36 7.70
CA VAL A 262 -9.22 -0.77 6.34
C VAL A 262 -10.73 -0.61 6.19
N LEU A 263 -11.17 0.58 5.75
CA LEU A 263 -12.59 0.90 5.55
C LEU A 263 -13.04 0.73 4.09
N ASP A 264 -12.09 0.50 3.20
CA ASP A 264 -12.27 0.16 1.79
C ASP A 264 -11.29 -0.99 1.45
N THR A 265 -10.40 -0.85 0.46
CA THR A 265 -9.69 -2.01 -0.10
C THR A 265 -8.19 -2.04 0.23
N LEU A 266 -7.74 -3.07 0.97
CA LEU A 266 -6.33 -3.42 1.16
C LEU A 266 -5.99 -4.74 0.45
N ARG A 267 -4.93 -4.73 -0.35
CA ARG A 267 -4.35 -5.92 -0.98
C ARG A 267 -2.88 -6.07 -0.63
N VAL A 268 -2.52 -7.22 -0.06
CA VAL A 268 -1.14 -7.62 0.22
C VAL A 268 -0.85 -8.89 -0.58
N GLU A 269 0.08 -8.81 -1.53
CA GLU A 269 0.30 -9.89 -2.48
C GLU A 269 1.76 -10.10 -2.87
N ALA A 270 2.06 -11.24 -3.50
CA ALA A 270 3.36 -11.56 -4.08
C ALA A 270 4.57 -11.29 -3.16
N GLY A 271 4.45 -11.55 -1.85
CA GLY A 271 5.53 -11.34 -0.88
C GLY A 271 5.54 -9.97 -0.19
N GLY A 272 4.53 -9.12 -0.44
CA GLY A 272 4.35 -7.84 0.24
C GLY A 272 4.04 -8.01 1.73
N GLN A 273 4.37 -7.01 2.54
CA GLN A 273 4.21 -7.08 4.00
C GLN A 273 3.51 -5.86 4.59
N VAL A 274 2.59 -6.09 5.51
CA VAL A 274 1.92 -5.04 6.28
C VAL A 274 2.07 -5.33 7.77
N SER A 275 2.28 -4.28 8.56
CA SER A 275 2.28 -4.39 10.03
C SER A 275 1.53 -3.27 10.70
N SER A 276 0.92 -3.59 11.84
CA SER A 276 0.19 -2.67 12.71
C SER A 276 0.26 -3.14 14.17
N ALA A 277 0.01 -2.26 15.13
CA ALA A 277 -0.34 -2.69 16.48
C ALA A 277 -1.77 -3.27 16.49
N HIS A 278 -2.71 -2.49 15.97
CA HIS A 278 -4.11 -2.89 15.86
C HIS A 278 -4.58 -2.83 14.40
N GLY A 279 -5.14 -3.92 13.89
CA GLY A 279 -5.80 -3.96 12.58
C GLY A 279 -7.32 -3.88 12.73
N TYR A 280 -7.95 -3.09 11.87
CA TYR A 280 -9.40 -3.00 11.75
C TYR A 280 -9.78 -3.17 10.29
N VAL A 281 -10.65 -4.14 10.00
CA VAL A 281 -11.25 -4.31 8.67
C VAL A 281 -12.74 -4.05 8.84
N ASP A 282 -13.14 -2.81 8.63
CA ASP A 282 -14.45 -2.27 9.02
C ASP A 282 -14.91 -1.26 7.96
N GLY A 283 -15.85 -1.58 7.08
CA GLY A 283 -16.26 -0.65 6.02
C GLY A 283 -17.75 -0.33 6.01
N TYR A 284 -18.06 0.89 5.59
CA TYR A 284 -19.43 1.27 5.26
C TYR A 284 -19.88 0.54 3.99
N LEU A 285 -21.12 0.05 3.99
CA LEU A 285 -21.74 -0.56 2.81
C LEU A 285 -20.91 -1.73 2.24
N ASP A 286 -20.36 -2.56 3.13
CA ASP A 286 -19.57 -3.76 2.81
C ASP A 286 -18.28 -3.51 2.00
N LYS A 287 -17.76 -2.28 2.01
CA LYS A 287 -16.50 -1.92 1.33
C LYS A 287 -15.25 -2.42 2.04
N GLY A 288 -15.30 -2.60 3.36
CA GLY A 288 -14.14 -2.91 4.20
C GLY A 288 -13.61 -4.30 3.90
N ALA A 289 -12.56 -4.37 3.09
CA ALA A 289 -12.04 -5.61 2.55
C ALA A 289 -10.52 -5.64 2.56
N ALA A 290 -9.95 -6.66 3.20
CA ALA A 290 -8.54 -6.96 3.16
C ALA A 290 -8.30 -8.33 2.49
N THR A 291 -7.35 -8.39 1.55
CA THR A 291 -6.94 -9.64 0.90
C THR A 291 -5.44 -9.84 1.02
N ILE A 292 -5.03 -10.90 1.70
CA ILE A 292 -3.64 -11.30 1.89
C ILE A 292 -3.46 -12.59 1.10
N THR A 293 -2.69 -12.55 0.02
CA THR A 293 -2.67 -13.64 -0.95
C THR A 293 -1.29 -13.92 -1.55
N GLY A 294 -0.98 -15.19 -1.79
CA GLY A 294 0.33 -15.60 -2.30
C GLY A 294 1.34 -15.86 -1.19
N ALA A 295 2.25 -16.79 -1.43
CA ALA A 295 3.30 -17.14 -0.48
C ALA A 295 4.18 -15.93 -0.12
N GLY A 296 4.48 -15.78 1.17
CA GLY A 296 5.28 -14.69 1.71
C GLY A 296 4.53 -13.37 1.89
N SER A 297 3.27 -13.27 1.46
CA SER A 297 2.41 -12.12 1.73
C SER A 297 1.93 -12.16 3.17
N ILE A 298 2.27 -11.15 3.96
CA ILE A 298 2.11 -11.19 5.43
C ILE A 298 1.39 -9.94 5.94
N TRP A 299 0.43 -10.12 6.85
CA TRP A 299 -0.06 -9.05 7.72
C TRP A 299 0.12 -9.42 9.20
N THR A 300 0.96 -8.66 9.90
CA THR A 300 1.25 -8.87 11.32
C THR A 300 0.63 -7.78 12.18
N ASN A 301 -0.13 -8.18 13.19
CA ASN A 301 -0.68 -7.30 14.22
C ASN A 301 -0.03 -7.62 15.57
N SER A 302 0.70 -6.67 16.15
CA SER A 302 1.37 -6.91 17.44
C SER A 302 0.43 -6.87 18.65
N ALA A 303 -0.82 -6.47 18.46
CA ALA A 303 -1.89 -6.58 19.44
C ALA A 303 -3.13 -7.25 18.81
N SER A 304 -4.15 -6.49 18.40
CA SER A 304 -5.43 -7.07 17.95
C SER A 304 -5.64 -7.00 16.44
N LEU A 305 -6.37 -7.95 15.87
CA LEU A 305 -6.99 -7.83 14.56
C LEU A 305 -8.51 -7.98 14.71
N ASN A 306 -9.25 -6.95 14.30
CA ASN A 306 -10.70 -6.92 14.37
C ASN A 306 -11.28 -6.86 12.97
N VAL A 307 -12.22 -7.75 12.66
CA VAL A 307 -12.92 -7.83 11.37
C VAL A 307 -14.41 -7.69 11.63
N GLY A 308 -14.98 -6.58 11.17
CA GLY A 308 -16.37 -6.24 11.42
C GLY A 308 -16.62 -5.89 12.89
N TYR A 309 -15.79 -5.01 13.47
CA TYR A 309 -15.87 -4.61 14.87
C TYR A 309 -17.00 -3.62 15.16
N SER A 310 -17.15 -2.60 14.31
CA SER A 310 -18.19 -1.57 14.40
C SER A 310 -18.99 -1.40 13.10
N LEU A 311 -18.52 -1.99 12.01
CA LEU A 311 -19.14 -1.99 10.68
C LEU A 311 -19.01 -3.39 10.08
N SER A 312 -19.42 -3.60 8.82
CA SER A 312 -19.16 -4.88 8.14
C SER A 312 -17.69 -5.00 7.74
N GLY A 313 -17.11 -6.19 7.86
CA GLY A 313 -15.70 -6.41 7.55
C GLY A 313 -15.44 -7.75 6.89
N LEU A 314 -14.54 -7.77 5.92
CA LEU A 314 -14.21 -8.99 5.18
C LEU A 314 -12.70 -9.18 4.98
N LEU A 315 -12.15 -10.20 5.62
CA LEU A 315 -10.75 -10.60 5.47
C LEU A 315 -10.64 -11.89 4.68
N ARG A 316 -9.78 -11.89 3.66
CA ARG A 316 -9.42 -13.08 2.88
C ARG A 316 -7.94 -13.39 3.02
N ILE A 317 -7.64 -14.63 3.39
CA ILE A 317 -6.29 -15.16 3.50
C ILE A 317 -6.22 -16.35 2.55
N THR A 318 -5.53 -16.18 1.42
CA THR A 318 -5.60 -17.14 0.32
C THR A 318 -4.24 -17.48 -0.28
N ALA A 319 -4.16 -18.61 -0.98
CA ALA A 319 -3.00 -19.00 -1.79
C ALA A 319 -1.62 -18.87 -1.08
N GLY A 320 -1.54 -19.20 0.21
CA GLY A 320 -0.28 -19.12 0.97
C GLY A 320 -0.07 -17.82 1.76
N GLY A 321 -1.06 -16.94 1.80
CA GLY A 321 -1.01 -15.71 2.59
C GLY A 321 -1.02 -15.98 4.11
N GLN A 322 -0.39 -15.11 4.89
CA GLN A 322 -0.26 -15.30 6.33
C GLN A 322 -0.71 -14.06 7.11
N VAL A 323 -1.51 -14.28 8.15
CA VAL A 323 -1.95 -13.22 9.06
C VAL A 323 -1.66 -13.64 10.50
N SER A 324 -1.19 -12.71 11.31
CA SER A 324 -0.98 -12.94 12.74
C SER A 324 -1.49 -11.80 13.61
N SER A 325 -1.93 -12.16 14.81
CA SER A 325 -2.39 -11.25 15.88
C SER A 325 -2.10 -11.86 17.25
N ILE A 326 -2.04 -11.05 18.30
CA ILE A 326 -2.19 -11.58 19.67
C ILE A 326 -3.64 -12.02 19.86
N ASN A 327 -4.57 -11.07 19.64
CA ASN A 327 -6.01 -11.30 19.75
C ASN A 327 -6.72 -11.08 18.42
N GLY A 328 -7.65 -11.97 18.07
CA GLY A 328 -8.54 -11.84 16.93
C GLY A 328 -9.99 -11.63 17.36
N SER A 329 -10.73 -10.81 16.62
CA SER A 329 -12.18 -10.68 16.79
C SER A 329 -12.87 -10.60 15.43
N ILE A 330 -13.97 -11.34 15.28
CA ILE A 330 -14.84 -11.32 14.10
C ILE A 330 -16.26 -11.02 14.59
N GLY A 331 -16.90 -9.97 14.08
CA GLY A 331 -18.27 -9.60 14.50
C GLY A 331 -18.32 -9.03 15.93
N GLY A 332 -18.04 -7.73 16.05
CA GLY A 332 -17.75 -7.05 17.33
C GLY A 332 -18.90 -6.29 18.01
N TYR A 333 -18.49 -5.33 18.85
CA TYR A 333 -19.11 -4.84 20.08
C TYR A 333 -20.41 -4.02 19.93
N TYR A 334 -20.75 -3.47 18.74
CA TYR A 334 -21.85 -2.49 18.61
C TYR A 334 -22.67 -2.61 17.32
N GLY A 335 -24.00 -2.75 17.44
CA GLY A 335 -24.95 -2.41 16.36
C GLY A 335 -25.18 -3.47 15.28
N ASN A 336 -25.07 -4.76 15.62
CA ASN A 336 -25.15 -5.90 14.70
C ASN A 336 -24.16 -5.84 13.51
N PRO A 337 -22.86 -5.56 13.74
CA PRO A 337 -21.88 -5.57 12.67
C PRO A 337 -21.63 -7.01 12.22
N THR A 338 -21.34 -7.20 10.93
CA THR A 338 -21.02 -8.52 10.38
C THR A 338 -19.53 -8.62 10.07
N GLY A 339 -18.83 -9.50 10.77
CA GLY A 339 -17.45 -9.84 10.46
C GLY A 339 -17.39 -11.14 9.69
N ARG A 340 -16.59 -11.20 8.62
CA ARG A 340 -16.30 -12.47 7.95
C ARG A 340 -14.83 -12.62 7.64
N VAL A 341 -14.27 -13.77 7.99
CA VAL A 341 -12.90 -14.16 7.64
C VAL A 341 -12.93 -15.45 6.83
N ILE A 342 -12.17 -15.50 5.74
CA ILE A 342 -12.02 -16.69 4.89
C ILE A 342 -10.53 -17.07 4.86
N VAL A 343 -10.22 -18.30 5.26
CA VAL A 343 -8.87 -18.88 5.19
C VAL A 343 -8.90 -20.09 4.27
N THR A 344 -8.36 -19.95 3.07
CA THR A 344 -8.50 -20.96 2.00
C THR A 344 -7.22 -21.18 1.21
N GLY A 345 -6.95 -22.42 0.83
CA GLY A 345 -5.77 -22.80 0.06
C GLY A 345 -4.57 -23.19 0.93
N ALA A 346 -3.75 -24.09 0.39
CA ALA A 346 -2.57 -24.59 1.09
C ALA A 346 -1.60 -23.47 1.49
N GLY A 347 -1.14 -23.50 2.74
CA GLY A 347 -0.22 -22.50 3.30
C GLY A 347 -0.88 -21.19 3.71
N SER A 348 -2.18 -21.02 3.49
CA SER A 348 -2.93 -19.87 4.02
C SER A 348 -3.15 -20.06 5.51
N VAL A 349 -2.66 -19.12 6.33
CA VAL A 349 -2.68 -19.25 7.80
C VAL A 349 -3.17 -17.98 8.46
N TRP A 350 -4.07 -18.12 9.44
CA TRP A 350 -4.30 -17.10 10.46
C TRP A 350 -3.88 -17.62 11.83
N THR A 351 -2.92 -16.95 12.47
CA THR A 351 -2.46 -17.28 13.83
C THR A 351 -2.90 -16.21 14.82
N ASN A 352 -3.59 -16.62 15.87
CA ASN A 352 -3.82 -15.82 17.07
C ASN A 352 -2.99 -16.42 18.21
N SER A 353 -2.07 -15.67 18.81
CA SER A 353 -1.22 -16.21 19.86
C SER A 353 -1.92 -16.36 21.21
N ASP A 354 -3.03 -15.64 21.41
CA ASP A 354 -3.86 -15.71 22.62
C ASP A 354 -5.34 -15.94 22.25
N LEU A 355 -6.16 -14.91 22.17
CA LEU A 355 -7.62 -15.07 22.03
C LEU A 355 -8.09 -15.00 20.57
N LEU A 356 -9.14 -15.74 20.25
CA LEU A 356 -9.94 -15.53 19.04
C LEU A 356 -11.43 -15.51 19.42
N TYR A 357 -12.12 -14.41 19.11
CA TYR A 357 -13.57 -14.28 19.23
C TYR A 357 -14.23 -14.36 17.87
N VAL A 358 -15.22 -15.26 17.73
CA VAL A 358 -16.10 -15.37 16.57
C VAL A 358 -17.51 -15.09 17.05
N GLY A 359 -17.91 -13.82 16.92
CA GLY A 359 -19.14 -13.29 17.49
C GLY A 359 -19.03 -13.03 18.99
N GLU A 360 -18.54 -11.85 19.37
CA GLU A 360 -18.59 -11.45 20.79
C GLU A 360 -19.93 -10.81 21.16
N ASN A 361 -20.41 -9.84 20.37
CA ASN A 361 -21.70 -9.16 20.56
C ASN A 361 -22.48 -8.95 19.23
N GLY A 362 -21.97 -9.48 18.12
CA GLY A 362 -22.56 -9.35 16.79
C GLY A 362 -22.22 -10.58 15.96
N SER A 363 -22.55 -10.57 14.67
CA SER A 363 -22.43 -11.76 13.83
C SER A 363 -21.01 -11.95 13.29
N GLY A 364 -20.31 -12.99 13.75
CA GLY A 364 -19.00 -13.39 13.28
C GLY A 364 -19.03 -14.69 12.48
N ALA A 365 -18.46 -14.68 11.27
CA ALA A 365 -18.29 -15.88 10.46
C ALA A 365 -16.82 -16.14 10.14
N LEU A 366 -16.33 -17.34 10.45
CA LEU A 366 -15.01 -17.80 10.07
C LEU A 366 -15.11 -19.01 9.16
N ASP A 367 -14.70 -18.88 7.90
CA ASP A 367 -14.67 -19.99 6.95
C ASP A 367 -13.23 -20.51 6.79
N VAL A 368 -13.03 -21.81 6.96
CA VAL A 368 -11.73 -22.49 6.84
C VAL A 368 -11.87 -23.67 5.90
N GLU A 369 -11.13 -23.67 4.80
CA GLU A 369 -11.33 -24.66 3.72
C GLU A 369 -10.05 -24.87 2.91
N SER A 370 -10.03 -25.90 2.06
CA SER A 370 -9.00 -26.11 1.03
C SER A 370 -7.55 -26.08 1.58
N ARG A 371 -7.31 -26.68 2.75
CA ARG A 371 -6.01 -26.68 3.45
C ARG A 371 -5.59 -25.33 4.05
N GLY A 372 -6.53 -24.41 4.23
CA GLY A 372 -6.36 -23.26 5.10
C GLY A 372 -6.27 -23.68 6.57
N LEU A 373 -5.49 -22.93 7.35
CA LEU A 373 -5.26 -23.19 8.77
C LEU A 373 -5.59 -21.96 9.62
N VAL A 374 -6.41 -22.16 10.65
CA VAL A 374 -6.55 -21.20 11.75
C VAL A 374 -5.95 -21.81 13.01
N ARG A 375 -5.08 -21.06 13.68
CA ARG A 375 -4.40 -21.47 14.91
C ARG A 375 -4.73 -20.50 16.04
N VAL A 376 -5.14 -21.02 17.20
CA VAL A 376 -5.47 -20.24 18.40
C VAL A 376 -4.63 -20.74 19.58
N GLY A 377 -3.66 -19.94 20.01
CA GLY A 377 -2.69 -20.29 21.06
C GLY A 377 -3.25 -20.20 22.48
N GLY A 378 -4.28 -19.39 22.70
CA GLY A 378 -5.04 -19.31 23.93
C GLY A 378 -6.43 -19.90 23.71
N ARG A 379 -7.47 -19.08 23.85
CA ARG A 379 -8.88 -19.52 23.85
C ARG A 379 -9.63 -19.08 22.60
N LEU A 380 -10.31 -20.03 21.95
CA LEU A 380 -11.36 -19.74 20.97
C LEU A 380 -12.69 -19.54 21.72
N THR A 381 -13.37 -18.43 21.44
CA THR A 381 -14.74 -18.17 21.92
C THR A 381 -15.66 -17.96 20.72
N ILE A 382 -16.74 -18.73 20.65
CA ILE A 382 -17.75 -18.62 19.59
C ILE A 382 -19.07 -18.23 20.24
N ASP A 383 -19.74 -17.22 19.67
CA ASP A 383 -21.08 -16.77 20.08
C ASP A 383 -21.21 -16.64 21.61
N ARG A 384 -20.43 -15.72 22.19
CA ARG A 384 -20.24 -15.62 23.66
C ARG A 384 -21.54 -15.52 24.45
N TYR A 385 -22.57 -14.88 23.88
CA TYR A 385 -23.87 -14.65 24.52
C TYR A 385 -24.99 -15.52 23.95
N GLY A 386 -24.71 -16.39 22.97
CA GLY A 386 -25.68 -17.35 22.45
C GLY A 386 -26.80 -16.71 21.64
N GLU A 387 -26.50 -15.65 20.88
CA GLU A 387 -27.50 -14.98 20.02
C GLU A 387 -27.76 -15.77 18.72
N GLY A 388 -26.93 -16.78 18.41
CA GLY A 388 -27.18 -17.79 17.40
C GLY A 388 -26.82 -17.40 15.96
N ASP A 389 -26.00 -16.37 15.76
CA ASP A 389 -25.68 -15.81 14.44
C ASP A 389 -24.19 -15.92 14.05
N SER A 390 -23.39 -16.58 14.90
CA SER A 390 -21.93 -16.62 14.79
C SER A 390 -21.40 -18.04 14.72
N PHE A 391 -20.52 -18.30 13.76
CA PHE A 391 -20.15 -19.66 13.39
C PHE A 391 -18.70 -19.77 12.89
N VAL A 392 -18.09 -20.91 13.17
CA VAL A 392 -16.91 -21.40 12.47
C VAL A 392 -17.35 -22.45 11.47
N ASN A 393 -17.11 -22.21 10.18
CA ASN A 393 -17.47 -23.07 9.07
C ASN A 393 -16.22 -23.75 8.53
N MET A 394 -16.21 -25.07 8.49
CA MET A 394 -15.08 -25.85 8.00
C MET A 394 -15.48 -26.75 6.82
N ALA A 395 -14.86 -26.57 5.67
CA ALA A 395 -15.07 -27.43 4.50
C ALA A 395 -13.81 -28.28 4.21
N THR A 396 -13.86 -29.07 3.14
CA THR A 396 -12.82 -30.03 2.74
C THR A 396 -11.40 -29.53 2.97
N GLY A 397 -10.66 -30.23 3.82
CA GLY A 397 -9.27 -29.97 4.15
C GLY A 397 -9.02 -28.74 5.03
N GLY A 398 -10.04 -28.02 5.46
CA GLY A 398 -9.91 -26.92 6.42
C GLY A 398 -9.39 -27.44 7.78
N MET A 399 -8.48 -26.69 8.39
CA MET A 399 -7.82 -27.07 9.64
C MET A 399 -8.00 -26.01 10.73
N LEU A 400 -8.42 -26.44 11.92
CA LEU A 400 -8.52 -25.63 13.12
C LEU A 400 -7.63 -26.23 14.21
N ALA A 401 -6.58 -25.49 14.59
CA ALA A 401 -5.63 -25.91 15.62
C ALA A 401 -5.88 -25.10 16.91
N LEU A 402 -6.25 -25.80 17.99
CA LEU A 402 -6.48 -25.24 19.31
C LEU A 402 -5.40 -25.72 20.27
N PHE A 403 -4.86 -24.81 21.09
CA PHE A 403 -3.87 -25.18 22.09
C PHE A 403 -4.52 -26.01 23.21
N GLY A 404 -3.89 -27.11 23.57
CA GLY A 404 -4.44 -28.08 24.51
C GLY A 404 -4.50 -29.48 23.91
N ASP A 405 -4.66 -30.46 24.79
CA ASP A 405 -4.85 -31.86 24.45
C ASP A 405 -6.35 -32.20 24.52
N GLY A 406 -6.91 -32.61 23.40
CA GLY A 406 -8.34 -32.94 23.24
C GLY A 406 -8.59 -33.83 22.03
N ASP A 407 -7.65 -34.71 21.69
CA ASP A 407 -7.75 -35.59 20.53
C ASP A 407 -8.42 -36.95 20.82
N ASP A 408 -8.69 -37.30 22.09
CA ASP A 408 -9.39 -38.56 22.41
C ASP A 408 -10.85 -38.58 21.92
N SER A 409 -11.49 -37.40 21.80
CA SER A 409 -12.88 -37.29 21.35
C SER A 409 -13.26 -35.87 20.92
N LEU A 410 -14.31 -35.74 20.11
CA LEU A 410 -14.87 -34.44 19.75
C LEU A 410 -15.35 -33.65 20.98
N THR A 411 -15.91 -34.31 21.99
CA THR A 411 -16.32 -33.65 23.22
C THR A 411 -15.14 -32.96 23.91
N GLN A 412 -14.00 -33.65 24.05
CA GLN A 412 -12.80 -33.04 24.63
C GLN A 412 -12.24 -31.91 23.77
N PHE A 413 -12.26 -32.04 22.44
CA PHE A 413 -11.87 -30.93 21.55
C PHE A 413 -12.78 -29.71 21.75
N LEU A 414 -14.09 -29.92 21.85
CA LEU A 414 -15.06 -28.85 22.07
C LEU A 414 -14.96 -28.24 23.47
N ASP A 415 -14.45 -28.96 24.47
CA ASP A 415 -14.14 -28.39 25.80
C ASP A 415 -13.03 -27.31 25.75
N LEU A 416 -12.23 -27.27 24.67
CA LEU A 416 -11.25 -26.20 24.41
C LEU A 416 -11.91 -24.91 23.87
N VAL A 417 -13.18 -24.98 23.48
CA VAL A 417 -13.97 -23.86 22.95
C VAL A 417 -14.87 -23.30 24.03
N TYR A 418 -14.97 -21.98 24.11
CA TYR A 418 -15.87 -21.28 25.02
C TYR A 418 -17.05 -20.64 24.28
N GLY A 419 -18.18 -20.49 24.98
CA GLY A 419 -19.42 -19.97 24.38
C GLY A 419 -20.26 -21.13 23.87
N THR A 420 -20.53 -21.16 22.57
CA THR A 420 -21.29 -22.23 21.91
C THR A 420 -20.38 -23.22 21.17
N ASP A 421 -20.96 -24.36 20.80
CA ASP A 421 -20.39 -25.39 19.94
C ASP A 421 -20.67 -25.12 18.44
N ALA A 422 -20.83 -23.85 18.05
CA ALA A 422 -21.19 -23.43 16.70
C ALA A 422 -20.05 -23.58 15.66
N ILE A 423 -19.32 -24.69 15.74
CA ILE A 423 -18.46 -25.21 14.67
C ILE A 423 -19.32 -26.10 13.77
N ARG A 424 -19.30 -25.79 12.48
CA ARG A 424 -20.05 -26.49 11.45
C ARG A 424 -19.12 -27.06 10.40
N TYR A 425 -19.53 -28.15 9.78
CA TYR A 425 -18.88 -28.71 8.62
C TYR A 425 -19.83 -28.72 7.41
N TRP A 426 -19.26 -28.70 6.21
CA TRP A 426 -20.06 -28.80 4.99
C TRP A 426 -20.45 -30.25 4.75
N ASP A 427 -21.74 -30.57 4.89
CA ASP A 427 -22.27 -31.91 4.63
C ASP A 427 -22.80 -31.99 3.18
N SER A 428 -22.05 -32.67 2.31
CA SER A 428 -22.49 -32.89 0.93
C SER A 428 -23.74 -33.73 0.76
N ALA A 429 -24.11 -34.56 1.74
CA ALA A 429 -25.30 -35.40 1.65
C ALA A 429 -26.58 -34.55 1.69
N VAL A 430 -26.55 -33.42 2.42
CA VAL A 430 -27.67 -32.48 2.52
C VAL A 430 -27.43 -31.17 1.75
N GLY A 431 -26.19 -30.87 1.34
CA GLY A 431 -25.84 -29.69 0.56
C GLY A 431 -25.89 -28.39 1.37
N ASP A 432 -25.63 -28.46 2.68
CA ASP A 432 -25.67 -27.33 3.61
C ASP A 432 -24.67 -27.53 4.77
N TRP A 433 -24.50 -26.49 5.59
CA TRP A 433 -23.72 -26.55 6.82
C TRP A 433 -24.45 -27.32 7.92
N ALA A 434 -23.81 -28.35 8.45
CA ALA A 434 -24.30 -29.14 9.60
C ALA A 434 -23.41 -28.93 10.83
N PRO A 435 -23.94 -29.03 12.07
CA PRO A 435 -23.13 -29.03 13.28
C PRO A 435 -22.04 -30.10 13.24
N LEU A 436 -20.84 -29.80 13.73
CA LEU A 436 -19.74 -30.77 13.76
C LEU A 436 -20.06 -32.01 14.63
N THR A 437 -21.00 -31.89 15.57
CA THR A 437 -21.49 -33.00 16.40
C THR A 437 -22.20 -34.10 15.62
N ASP A 438 -22.70 -33.77 14.42
CA ASP A 438 -23.37 -34.74 13.53
C ASP A 438 -22.38 -35.48 12.62
N ALA A 439 -21.10 -35.03 12.61
CA ALA A 439 -20.05 -35.57 11.76
C ALA A 439 -19.50 -36.91 12.27
N ILE A 440 -19.05 -37.76 11.35
CA ILE A 440 -18.48 -39.08 11.63
C ILE A 440 -16.95 -38.98 11.76
N TYR A 441 -16.40 -39.30 12.94
CA TYR A 441 -14.96 -39.36 13.16
C TYR A 441 -14.28 -40.37 12.23
N GLY A 442 -13.18 -39.96 11.59
CA GLY A 442 -12.41 -40.76 10.63
C GLY A 442 -12.91 -40.65 9.19
N ASP A 443 -14.17 -40.28 8.99
CA ASP A 443 -14.77 -40.08 7.67
C ASP A 443 -14.88 -38.57 7.34
N ASP A 444 -15.64 -37.83 8.15
CA ASP A 444 -15.91 -36.40 7.95
C ASP A 444 -14.83 -35.51 8.57
N TYR A 445 -14.20 -35.95 9.66
CA TYR A 445 -13.12 -35.22 10.32
C TYR A 445 -12.12 -36.12 11.04
N THR A 446 -10.94 -35.59 11.31
CA THR A 446 -9.92 -36.20 12.16
C THR A 446 -9.49 -35.24 13.27
N LEU A 447 -9.02 -35.79 14.39
CA LEU A 447 -8.36 -35.07 15.48
C LEU A 447 -6.95 -35.64 15.65
N GLU A 448 -5.97 -34.76 15.84
CA GLU A 448 -4.59 -35.18 16.09
C GLU A 448 -3.91 -34.20 17.03
N TYR A 449 -3.44 -34.68 18.18
CA TYR A 449 -2.56 -33.91 19.05
C TYR A 449 -1.12 -33.91 18.53
N GLN A 450 -0.58 -32.72 18.30
CA GLN A 450 0.74 -32.52 17.73
C GLN A 450 1.79 -32.40 18.85
N THR A 451 2.77 -33.31 18.85
CA THR A 451 3.84 -33.36 19.87
C THR A 451 5.16 -32.71 19.44
N ALA A 452 5.27 -32.33 18.16
CA ALA A 452 6.47 -31.74 17.58
C ALA A 452 6.13 -30.77 16.44
N GLY A 453 7.12 -30.00 16.00
CA GLY A 453 6.96 -29.01 14.93
C GLY A 453 6.23 -27.73 15.36
N ASP A 454 5.79 -26.93 14.40
CA ASP A 454 5.21 -25.59 14.64
C ASP A 454 3.84 -25.62 15.35
N LEU A 455 3.20 -26.79 15.36
CA LEU A 455 1.93 -27.04 16.06
C LEU A 455 2.12 -27.85 17.34
N ALA A 456 3.34 -28.02 17.86
CA ALA A 456 3.55 -28.71 19.12
C ALA A 456 2.68 -28.09 20.25
N GLY A 457 1.90 -28.93 20.93
CA GLY A 457 0.97 -28.53 21.98
C GLY A 457 -0.46 -28.21 21.52
N PHE A 458 -0.77 -28.42 20.24
CA PHE A 458 -2.10 -28.18 19.67
C PHE A 458 -2.78 -29.50 19.29
N THR A 459 -4.08 -29.59 19.53
CA THR A 459 -4.95 -30.54 18.83
C THR A 459 -5.45 -29.90 17.54
N VAL A 460 -5.31 -30.61 16.43
CA VAL A 460 -5.73 -30.16 15.10
C VAL A 460 -6.99 -30.92 14.67
N LEU A 461 -8.09 -30.19 14.52
CA LEU A 461 -9.27 -30.66 13.81
C LEU A 461 -9.09 -30.43 12.31
N THR A 462 -9.24 -31.48 11.52
CA THR A 462 -9.21 -31.41 10.05
C THR A 462 -10.50 -31.98 9.49
N VAL A 463 -11.21 -31.21 8.66
CA VAL A 463 -12.36 -31.74 7.90
C VAL A 463 -11.84 -32.56 6.71
N GLY A 464 -12.33 -33.78 6.58
CA GLY A 464 -11.96 -34.77 5.56
C GLY A 464 -12.31 -34.33 4.15
N VAL A 465 -12.01 -35.19 3.18
CA VAL A 465 -12.39 -34.93 1.79
C VAL A 465 -13.88 -35.22 1.63
N VAL A 466 -14.67 -34.16 1.50
CA VAL A 466 -16.05 -34.31 1.04
C VAL A 466 -15.99 -34.78 -0.43
N PRO A 467 -16.53 -35.96 -0.79
CA PRO A 467 -16.54 -36.40 -2.18
C PRO A 467 -17.39 -35.43 -2.99
N GLU A 468 -16.76 -34.65 -3.89
CA GLU A 468 -17.48 -33.74 -4.76
C GLU A 468 -18.54 -34.51 -5.58
N PRO A 469 -19.82 -34.10 -5.61
CA PRO A 469 -20.52 -34.18 -6.87
C PRO A 469 -19.86 -33.15 -7.77
N ALA A 470 -19.22 -33.60 -8.85
CA ALA A 470 -18.61 -32.74 -9.86
C ALA A 470 -19.50 -31.51 -10.14
N THR A 471 -18.92 -30.31 -10.03
CA THR A 471 -19.51 -28.95 -10.21
C THR A 471 -19.90 -28.15 -8.96
N ALA A 472 -18.91 -27.69 -8.19
CA ALA A 472 -18.97 -26.37 -7.56
C ALA A 472 -17.56 -25.80 -7.26
N VAL A 473 -16.66 -25.83 -8.23
CA VAL A 473 -15.49 -24.95 -8.20
C VAL A 473 -15.99 -23.51 -8.30
N LEU A 474 -15.84 -22.74 -7.22
CA LEU A 474 -15.99 -21.29 -7.20
C LEU A 474 -15.26 -20.67 -8.41
N LEU A 475 -16.01 -20.06 -9.32
CA LEU A 475 -15.47 -19.05 -10.22
C LEU A 475 -15.83 -17.67 -9.67
N ALA A 476 -15.07 -17.19 -8.70
CA ALA A 476 -15.00 -15.78 -8.38
C ALA A 476 -13.73 -15.22 -9.05
N ILE A 477 -13.90 -14.54 -10.19
CA ILE A 477 -13.14 -13.41 -10.76
C ILE A 477 -13.44 -13.33 -12.27
N ALA A 478 -14.16 -12.28 -12.70
CA ALA A 478 -13.85 -11.47 -13.90
C ALA A 478 -14.88 -10.35 -14.10
N LEU A 479 -14.37 -9.12 -14.27
CA LEU A 479 -15.07 -7.92 -14.72
C LEU A 479 -15.71 -8.06 -16.12
N LEU A 480 -16.67 -7.17 -16.39
CA LEU A 480 -17.22 -6.62 -17.66
C LEU A 480 -18.74 -6.81 -17.69
N GLY A 481 -19.56 -5.76 -17.57
CA GLY A 481 -19.62 -4.65 -18.51
C GLY A 481 -20.72 -4.92 -19.53
N GLY A 482 -21.90 -4.31 -19.32
CA GLY A 482 -22.88 -3.99 -20.37
C GLY A 482 -23.59 -5.13 -21.13
N LEU A 483 -24.92 -5.13 -21.02
CA LEU A 483 -25.95 -5.37 -22.05
C LEU A 483 -27.06 -6.30 -21.55
N ALA A 484 -28.11 -5.71 -20.99
CA ALA A 484 -29.45 -6.27 -21.08
C ALA A 484 -30.23 -5.49 -22.15
N ARG A 485 -30.03 -5.86 -23.42
CA ARG A 485 -30.93 -5.46 -24.52
C ARG A 485 -31.90 -6.61 -24.79
N ARG A 486 -33.17 -6.35 -24.47
CA ARG A 486 -34.43 -6.87 -25.04
C ARG A 486 -34.37 -8.19 -25.83
N LYS A 487 -35.28 -9.10 -25.49
CA LYS A 487 -36.12 -9.78 -26.49
C LYS A 487 -37.51 -10.10 -25.92
N ARG A 488 -38.49 -9.35 -26.43
CA ARG A 488 -39.88 -9.79 -26.66
C ARG A 488 -39.85 -11.10 -27.45
N TRP A 489 -40.71 -12.07 -27.15
CA TRP A 489 -41.55 -12.76 -28.14
C TRP A 489 -42.88 -13.19 -27.48
N ASN A 490 -43.96 -12.97 -28.21
CA ASN A 490 -45.33 -13.37 -27.90
C ASN A 490 -45.54 -14.85 -28.19
N ALA A 491 -46.41 -15.50 -27.40
CA ALA A 491 -47.56 -16.29 -27.86
C ALA A 491 -48.55 -16.38 -26.70
#